data_AF-A0A930DYQ6-F1
#
_entry.id   AF-A0A930DYQ6-F1
#
_cell.length_a   1.000
_cell.length_b   1.000
_cell.length_c   1.000
_cell.angle_alpha   90.00
_cell.angle_beta   90.00
_cell.angle_gamma   90.00
#
_symmetry.space_group_name_H-M   'P 1'
#
loop_
_entity.id
_entity.type
_entity.pdbx_description
1 polymer ?
#
loop_
_entity_poly.entity_id
_entity_poly.type
_entity_poly.pdbx_seq_one_letter_code
_entity_poly.pdbx_strand_id
1 'polypeptide(L)'
;MKQFNESSEMTNPKKMEKLLNWAQKDLNIRSFSKDQKQIIHNIMTLNESLYRKRSNNNSTAAKGFKSKSIEIIYNFKTERMEFSCSRVPLINKNESFVKPFDPELIESQIERARLLIINLESLLQRMTDSEVNEIFREKERESQARPYNERRYLAFKNKAGFDKLLDLIVQKIKRSVKKSYLSFMRCEFCENIPLYFSQAQLDCYAQRKLSQSESFYSGDAGVTFIADKLFYQFVENNKELEPLKVYSEKFLTNAILNESYNLHSEKVGVIIPGIKFKQLFSVLGPQKSLELIKTRLDPFFENLSDNNFSNIAETIENLFNSVTLMSRFDKSFEVKDFEEFYLFFIQKLKALQSFKVKGESLFMLNKINVDYFVNNIPEPFAVNFALSGYWNEKLEKLLKNGFTIKTNIFSESEDSFRSVFYSLMELHLITVKAQKNNSPGTILVSKNEFDAIKSLKNLWIEDKPEIQQCLDYFELRDKFF
;
A
#
# COMPACT_ATOMS: atom_id res chain seq x y z
N MET A 1 -29.33 25.50 -1.77
CA MET A 1 -28.91 25.66 -3.18
C MET A 1 -28.55 27.12 -3.42
N LYS A 2 -27.42 27.37 -4.11
CA LYS A 2 -26.72 28.66 -4.36
C LYS A 2 -26.02 29.19 -3.09
N GLN A 3 -24.69 29.16 -2.92
CA GLN A 3 -23.59 29.42 -3.84
C GLN A 3 -22.44 28.41 -3.66
N PHE A 4 -22.22 27.55 -4.65
CA PHE A 4 -20.97 26.77 -4.85
C PHE A 4 -20.58 26.79 -6.34
N ASN A 5 -20.97 27.85 -7.04
CA ASN A 5 -20.51 28.15 -8.38
C ASN A 5 -19.91 29.55 -8.32
N GLU A 6 -18.59 29.62 -8.19
CA GLU A 6 -17.67 30.60 -8.80
C GLU A 6 -16.30 30.53 -8.12
N SER A 7 -15.58 29.43 -8.33
CA SER A 7 -14.14 29.49 -8.56
C SER A 7 -13.76 28.28 -9.39
N SER A 8 -13.23 28.52 -10.58
CA SER A 8 -12.68 27.49 -11.45
C SER A 8 -11.60 26.70 -10.69
N GLU A 9 -11.91 25.50 -10.19
CA GLU A 9 -10.90 24.62 -9.62
C GLU A 9 -9.93 24.19 -10.73
N MET A 10 -8.78 24.86 -10.80
CA MET A 10 -7.71 24.51 -11.73
C MET A 10 -7.20 23.11 -11.40
N THR A 11 -7.16 22.23 -12.40
CA THR A 11 -6.54 20.91 -12.28
C THR A 11 -5.06 21.01 -11.87
N ASN A 12 -4.51 19.98 -11.22
CA ASN A 12 -3.11 19.97 -10.77
C ASN A 12 -2.08 20.28 -11.88
N PRO A 13 -2.22 19.75 -13.12
CA PRO A 13 -1.37 20.16 -14.23
C PRO A 13 -1.48 21.67 -14.54
N LYS A 14 -2.69 22.23 -14.50
CA LYS A 14 -2.91 23.67 -14.70
C LYS A 14 -2.34 24.50 -13.54
N LYS A 15 -2.42 24.02 -12.30
CA LYS A 15 -1.78 24.67 -11.14
C LYS A 15 -0.24 24.65 -11.29
N MET A 16 0.36 23.55 -11.72
CA MET A 16 1.81 23.45 -11.98
C MET A 16 2.26 24.32 -13.15
N GLU A 17 1.48 24.36 -14.23
CA GLU A 17 1.74 25.23 -15.38
C GLU A 17 1.61 26.71 -14.97
N LYS A 18 0.60 27.06 -14.18
CA LYS A 18 0.45 28.42 -13.61
C LYS A 18 1.61 28.78 -12.70
N LEU A 19 2.04 27.88 -11.81
CA LEU A 19 3.19 28.09 -10.93
C LEU A 19 4.49 28.26 -11.72
N LEU A 20 4.70 27.45 -12.76
CA LEU A 20 5.84 27.58 -13.65
C LEU A 20 5.79 28.92 -14.39
N ASN A 21 4.65 29.29 -14.97
CA ASN A 21 4.48 30.55 -15.69
C ASN A 21 4.76 31.74 -14.77
N TRP A 22 4.15 31.77 -13.59
CA TRP A 22 4.41 32.80 -12.58
C TRP A 22 5.89 32.84 -12.18
N ALA A 23 6.49 31.69 -11.87
CA ALA A 23 7.90 31.64 -11.47
C ALA A 23 8.83 32.11 -12.59
N GLN A 24 8.59 31.73 -13.85
CA GLN A 24 9.50 32.10 -14.94
C GLN A 24 9.31 33.56 -15.39
N LYS A 25 8.06 34.01 -15.52
CA LYS A 25 7.71 35.30 -16.15
C LYS A 25 7.57 36.42 -15.13
N ASP A 26 6.91 36.17 -14.00
CA ASP A 26 6.46 37.22 -13.09
C ASP A 26 7.35 37.36 -11.84
N LEU A 27 7.94 36.26 -11.37
CA LEU A 27 8.79 36.27 -10.18
C LEU A 27 10.07 37.07 -10.41
N ASN A 28 10.23 38.11 -9.60
CA ASN A 28 11.41 38.96 -9.55
C ASN A 28 11.60 39.56 -8.13
N ILE A 29 12.65 40.34 -7.91
CA ILE A 29 12.95 40.90 -6.58
C ILE A 29 11.85 41.83 -6.03
N ARG A 30 10.96 42.37 -6.87
CA ARG A 30 9.81 43.19 -6.47
C ARG A 30 8.63 42.35 -5.97
N SER A 31 8.61 41.05 -6.28
CA SER A 31 7.57 40.12 -5.80
C SER A 31 7.65 39.89 -4.28
N PHE A 32 8.79 40.17 -3.64
CA PHE A 32 8.92 40.11 -2.19
C PHE A 32 8.33 41.37 -1.53
N SER A 33 7.50 41.18 -0.51
CA SER A 33 6.98 42.27 0.32
C SER A 33 8.12 42.99 1.07
N LYS A 34 7.84 44.21 1.56
CA LYS A 34 8.81 44.95 2.39
C LYS A 34 9.22 44.13 3.63
N ASP A 35 8.26 43.46 4.25
CA ASP A 35 8.48 42.63 5.43
C ASP A 35 9.27 41.36 5.09
N GLN A 36 8.96 40.68 3.99
CA GLN A 36 9.75 39.54 3.50
C GLN A 36 11.21 39.90 3.23
N LYS A 37 11.47 41.06 2.62
CA LYS A 37 12.83 41.58 2.44
C LYS A 37 13.52 41.84 3.77
N GLN A 38 12.80 42.43 4.74
CA GLN A 38 13.34 42.64 6.08
C GLN A 38 13.65 41.33 6.79
N ILE A 39 12.81 40.30 6.63
CA ILE A 39 13.02 38.97 7.21
C ILE A 39 14.29 38.32 6.63
N ILE A 40 14.44 38.31 5.30
CA ILE A 40 15.65 37.80 4.64
C ILE A 40 16.87 38.58 5.12
N HIS A 41 16.79 39.91 5.12
CA HIS A 41 17.88 40.75 5.59
C HIS A 41 18.30 40.36 7.01
N ASN A 42 17.34 40.27 7.91
CA ASN A 42 17.56 40.00 9.32
C ASN A 42 18.18 38.62 9.56
N ILE A 43 17.63 37.58 8.93
CA ILE A 43 18.13 36.21 9.10
C ILE A 43 19.55 36.04 8.55
N MET A 44 19.89 36.78 7.49
CA MET A 44 21.20 36.68 6.83
C MET A 44 22.28 37.55 7.47
N THR A 45 21.94 38.51 8.35
CA THR A 45 22.89 39.49 8.90
C THR A 45 22.86 39.67 10.43
N LEU A 46 21.73 39.42 11.09
CA LEU A 46 21.63 39.62 12.53
C LEU A 46 22.30 38.48 13.29
N ASN A 47 23.12 38.83 14.29
CA ASN A 47 23.86 37.88 15.12
C ASN A 47 22.97 36.82 15.78
N GLU A 48 21.72 37.14 16.13
CA GLU A 48 20.77 36.20 16.76
C GLU A 48 20.27 35.10 15.81
N SER A 49 20.48 35.28 14.51
CA SER A 49 20.13 34.34 13.45
C SER A 49 21.35 33.70 12.79
N LEU A 50 22.58 34.13 13.16
CA LEU A 50 23.84 33.68 12.59
C LEU A 50 24.68 32.89 13.59
N TYR A 51 25.32 31.82 13.11
CA TYR A 51 26.25 30.99 13.88
C TYR A 51 27.59 30.89 13.16
N ARG A 52 28.72 31.09 13.86
CA ARG A 52 30.05 30.89 13.27
C ARG A 52 30.44 29.41 13.20
N LYS A 53 31.08 29.01 12.10
CA LYS A 53 31.66 27.66 11.93
C LYS A 53 33.01 27.55 12.65
N ARG A 54 33.33 26.38 13.23
CA ARG A 54 34.63 26.11 13.90
C ARG A 54 35.67 25.64 12.85
N SER A 55 36.65 26.51 12.51
CA SER A 55 37.84 26.32 11.60
C SER A 55 37.56 26.17 10.08
N ASN A 56 38.47 26.43 9.11
CA ASN A 56 39.89 26.84 9.07
C ASN A 56 40.19 27.75 7.82
N ASN A 57 41.38 28.37 7.80
CA ASN A 57 41.88 29.49 6.97
C ASN A 57 41.51 29.60 5.47
N ASN A 58 41.45 30.86 5.00
CA ASN A 58 41.37 31.35 3.61
C ASN A 58 40.01 31.22 2.88
N SER A 59 38.90 31.49 3.56
CA SER A 59 37.62 31.77 2.88
C SER A 59 37.03 33.10 3.33
N THR A 60 36.27 33.74 2.44
CA THR A 60 35.55 35.00 2.74
C THR A 60 34.71 34.90 4.01
N ALA A 61 34.68 36.00 4.79
CA ALA A 61 34.04 36.05 6.11
C ALA A 61 32.60 35.52 6.12
N ALA A 62 31.81 35.77 5.07
CA ALA A 62 30.43 35.30 4.96
C ALA A 62 30.29 33.76 4.95
N LYS A 63 31.23 33.03 4.33
CA LYS A 63 31.22 31.55 4.28
C LYS A 63 31.53 30.91 5.64
N GLY A 64 32.12 31.69 6.54
CA GLY A 64 32.34 31.33 7.95
C GLY A 64 31.07 31.34 8.81
N PHE A 65 29.92 31.79 8.28
CA PHE A 65 28.65 31.83 9.00
C PHE A 65 27.64 30.78 8.48
N LYS A 66 26.73 30.38 9.37
CA LYS A 66 25.48 29.65 9.08
C LYS A 66 24.32 30.54 9.52
N SER A 67 23.18 30.48 8.84
CA SER A 67 21.96 31.14 9.30
C SER A 67 20.87 30.13 9.64
N LYS A 68 19.84 30.59 10.35
CA LYS A 68 18.54 29.91 10.38
C LYS A 68 17.96 29.77 8.97
N SER A 69 17.08 28.78 8.81
CA SER A 69 16.42 28.49 7.54
C SER A 69 15.11 29.27 7.42
N ILE A 70 14.84 29.78 6.22
CA ILE A 70 13.54 30.32 5.81
C ILE A 70 12.93 29.33 4.83
N GLU A 71 11.70 28.93 5.08
CA GLU A 71 10.87 28.18 4.15
C GLU A 71 9.99 29.16 3.38
N ILE A 72 10.12 29.18 2.05
CA ILE A 72 9.34 30.02 1.14
C ILE A 72 8.25 29.18 0.50
N ILE A 73 7.01 29.61 0.61
CA ILE A 73 5.81 28.90 0.18
C ILE A 73 5.02 29.78 -0.80
N TYR A 74 4.39 29.19 -1.81
CA TYR A 74 3.44 29.86 -2.70
C TYR A 74 2.02 29.38 -2.37
N ASN A 75 1.11 30.31 -2.11
CA ASN A 75 -0.28 30.00 -1.86
C ASN A 75 -1.12 30.24 -3.12
N PHE A 76 -1.72 29.18 -3.67
CA PHE A 76 -2.54 29.21 -4.88
C PHE A 76 -3.88 29.93 -4.69
N LYS A 77 -4.42 29.97 -3.46
CA LYS A 77 -5.67 30.65 -3.13
C LYS A 77 -5.48 32.17 -3.04
N THR A 78 -4.39 32.62 -2.44
CA THR A 78 -4.10 34.07 -2.28
C THR A 78 -3.18 34.62 -3.35
N GLU A 79 -2.57 33.75 -4.17
CA GLU A 79 -1.58 34.05 -5.20
C GLU A 79 -0.38 34.84 -4.67
N ARG A 80 0.06 34.52 -3.45
CA ARG A 80 1.12 35.24 -2.73
C ARG A 80 2.16 34.29 -2.16
N MET A 81 3.37 34.81 -1.98
CA MET A 81 4.43 34.13 -1.23
C MET A 81 4.18 34.27 0.28
N GLU A 82 4.41 33.19 1.02
CA GLU A 82 4.32 33.09 2.47
C GLU A 82 5.64 32.56 3.02
N PHE A 83 6.06 33.03 4.19
CA PHE A 83 7.30 32.58 4.84
C PHE A 83 7.00 31.81 6.12
N SER A 84 7.72 30.71 6.32
CA SER A 84 7.82 29.95 7.55
C SER A 84 9.26 29.99 8.06
N CYS A 85 9.46 30.26 9.35
CA CYS A 85 10.80 30.30 9.94
C CYS A 85 10.76 29.83 11.39
N SER A 86 11.64 28.90 11.75
CA SER A 86 11.73 28.37 13.11
C SER A 86 12.51 29.34 14.02
N ARG A 87 11.81 29.85 15.05
CA ARG A 87 12.40 30.57 16.20
C ARG A 87 13.27 31.77 15.82
N VAL A 88 12.75 32.76 15.10
CA VAL A 88 13.39 34.08 15.06
C VAL A 88 12.62 35.00 16.00
N PRO A 89 13.26 35.61 17.01
CA PRO A 89 12.67 36.76 17.67
C PRO A 89 12.68 37.90 16.66
N LEU A 90 11.55 38.18 16.00
CA LEU A 90 11.43 39.26 15.03
C LEU A 90 10.46 40.32 15.51
N ILE A 91 10.94 41.56 15.40
CA ILE A 91 10.39 42.80 15.93
C ILE A 91 9.10 43.25 15.19
N ASN A 92 8.72 42.60 14.09
CA ASN A 92 7.50 42.92 13.33
C ASN A 92 6.41 41.86 13.54
N LYS A 93 5.38 42.23 14.31
CA LYS A 93 4.15 41.43 14.58
C LYS A 93 3.14 41.41 13.43
N ASN A 94 3.42 42.05 12.28
CA ASN A 94 2.40 42.40 11.30
C ASN A 94 2.21 41.39 10.13
N GLU A 95 3.13 40.46 9.89
CA GLU A 95 2.87 39.30 9.01
C GLU A 95 2.59 38.06 9.89
N SER A 96 1.45 37.41 9.63
CA SER A 96 1.12 36.11 10.22
C SER A 96 2.05 35.05 9.64
N PHE A 97 3.14 34.73 10.34
CA PHE A 97 3.97 33.58 10.01
C PHE A 97 3.08 32.35 9.85
N VAL A 98 3.19 31.69 8.71
CA VAL A 98 2.50 30.41 8.51
C VAL A 98 3.28 29.32 9.23
N LYS A 99 2.55 28.31 9.73
CA LYS A 99 3.19 27.12 10.26
C LYS A 99 4.08 26.50 9.18
N PRO A 100 5.22 25.90 9.56
CA PRO A 100 6.02 25.13 8.61
C PRO A 100 5.17 24.08 7.94
N PHE A 101 5.51 23.78 6.69
CA PHE A 101 4.82 22.74 5.95
C PHE A 101 5.05 21.41 6.68
N ASP A 102 3.94 20.75 7.01
CA ASP A 102 3.89 19.59 7.89
C ASP A 102 3.42 18.40 7.06
N PRO A 103 4.29 17.43 6.77
CA PRO A 103 3.94 16.24 6.00
C PRO A 103 2.79 15.43 6.60
N GLU A 104 2.47 15.61 7.89
CA GLU A 104 1.42 14.86 8.59
C GLU A 104 0.05 15.57 8.58
N LEU A 105 -0.01 16.86 8.21
CA LEU A 105 -1.25 17.69 8.21
C LEU A 105 -1.63 18.17 6.79
N ILE A 106 -1.51 17.27 5.82
CA ILE A 106 -1.61 17.51 4.37
C ILE A 106 -2.93 18.19 3.97
N GLU A 107 -4.04 17.81 4.60
CA GLU A 107 -5.39 18.32 4.30
C GLU A 107 -5.55 19.82 4.59
N SER A 108 -4.77 20.37 5.54
CA SER A 108 -4.77 21.80 5.84
C SER A 108 -3.87 22.64 4.91
N GLN A 109 -3.16 22.00 3.98
CA GLN A 109 -2.10 22.58 3.15
C GLN A 109 -2.36 22.41 1.63
N ILE A 110 -3.60 22.10 1.25
CA ILE A 110 -4.09 21.78 -0.12
C ILE A 110 -3.88 22.92 -1.14
N GLU A 111 -3.67 24.16 -0.69
CA GLU A 111 -3.48 25.31 -1.59
C GLU A 111 -2.09 25.94 -1.49
N ARG A 112 -1.11 25.23 -0.92
CA ARG A 112 0.25 25.77 -0.68
C ARG A 112 1.31 24.87 -1.30
N ALA A 113 2.23 25.42 -2.10
CA ALA A 113 3.41 24.72 -2.62
C ALA A 113 4.71 25.28 -2.03
N ARG A 114 5.60 24.40 -1.56
CA ARG A 114 6.92 24.78 -1.05
C ARG A 114 7.83 25.16 -2.23
N LEU A 115 8.28 26.41 -2.30
CA LEU A 115 9.16 26.85 -3.38
C LEU A 115 10.62 26.49 -3.12
N LEU A 116 11.09 26.80 -1.91
CA LEU A 116 12.49 26.67 -1.53
C LEU A 116 12.66 26.76 -0.01
N ILE A 117 13.65 26.04 0.52
CA ILE A 117 14.20 26.29 1.86
C ILE A 117 15.58 26.92 1.67
N ILE A 118 15.78 28.11 2.23
CA ILE A 118 17.03 28.86 2.12
C ILE A 118 17.68 29.05 3.48
N ASN A 119 19.01 28.99 3.49
CA ASN A 119 19.85 29.52 4.56
C ASN A 119 21.13 30.08 3.94
N LEU A 120 21.92 30.82 4.70
CA LEU A 120 23.13 31.47 4.22
C LEU A 120 24.12 30.45 3.63
N GLU A 121 24.26 29.29 4.26
CA GLU A 121 25.15 28.22 3.79
C GLU A 121 24.73 27.68 2.42
N SER A 122 23.44 27.40 2.22
CA SER A 122 22.90 26.87 0.96
C SER A 122 22.87 27.91 -0.15
N LEU A 123 22.77 29.20 0.17
CA LEU A 123 22.86 30.28 -0.81
C LEU A 123 24.30 30.45 -1.31
N LEU A 124 25.28 30.44 -0.40
CA LEU A 124 26.69 30.74 -0.70
C LEU A 124 27.51 29.55 -1.22
N GLN A 125 27.02 28.31 -1.09
CA GLN A 125 27.78 27.08 -1.35
C GLN A 125 28.50 27.01 -2.71
N ARG A 126 27.96 27.67 -3.76
CA ARG A 126 28.52 27.65 -5.13
C ARG A 126 29.09 29.00 -5.59
N MET A 127 29.18 29.98 -4.69
CA MET A 127 29.72 31.31 -5.01
C MET A 127 31.22 31.36 -4.76
N THR A 128 31.96 32.01 -5.64
CA THR A 128 33.37 32.36 -5.44
C THR A 128 33.50 33.44 -4.37
N ASP A 129 34.68 33.55 -3.79
CA ASP A 129 34.96 34.57 -2.77
C ASP A 129 34.80 36.00 -3.29
N SER A 130 35.13 36.24 -4.57
CA SER A 130 34.88 37.53 -5.22
C SER A 130 33.39 37.88 -5.22
N GLU A 131 32.52 36.96 -5.67
CA GLU A 131 31.06 37.18 -5.73
C GLU A 131 30.45 37.38 -4.34
N VAL A 132 30.95 36.65 -3.35
CA VAL A 132 30.51 36.82 -1.95
C VAL A 132 30.87 38.21 -1.42
N ASN A 133 32.05 38.74 -1.75
CA ASN A 133 32.51 40.08 -1.37
C ASN A 133 31.81 41.23 -2.11
N GLU A 134 31.03 40.93 -3.15
CA GLU A 134 30.14 41.90 -3.79
C GLU A 134 28.82 42.05 -3.03
N ILE A 135 28.37 40.98 -2.37
CA ILE A 135 27.11 40.93 -1.62
C ILE A 135 27.31 41.37 -0.18
N PHE A 136 28.32 40.79 0.47
CA PHE A 136 28.56 40.94 1.89
C PHE A 136 29.87 41.66 2.18
N ARG A 137 29.91 42.30 3.35
CA ARG A 137 31.13 42.78 3.98
C ARG A 137 31.11 42.39 5.44
N GLU A 138 32.29 42.12 5.97
CA GLU A 138 32.46 41.99 7.41
C GLU A 138 32.51 43.40 8.03
N LYS A 139 31.74 43.61 9.10
CA LYS A 139 31.80 44.84 9.90
C LYS A 139 32.25 44.48 11.30
N GLU A 140 33.05 45.33 11.91
CA GLU A 140 33.42 45.23 13.31
C GLU A 140 32.48 46.10 14.16
N ARG A 141 32.01 45.58 15.29
CA ARG A 141 31.33 46.38 16.31
C ARG A 141 32.37 47.21 17.04
N GLU A 142 32.09 48.50 17.23
CA GLU A 142 32.98 49.45 17.93
C GLU A 142 33.21 49.07 19.41
N SER A 143 32.38 48.20 19.99
CA SER A 143 32.51 47.77 21.38
C SER A 143 33.67 46.80 21.60
N GLN A 144 34.74 47.29 22.24
CA GLN A 144 35.94 46.52 22.59
C GLN A 144 35.72 45.51 23.75
N ALA A 145 34.54 45.42 24.34
CA ALA A 145 34.29 44.57 25.51
C ALA A 145 34.14 43.06 25.20
N ARG A 146 34.00 42.67 23.92
CA ARG A 146 33.82 41.26 23.51
C ARG A 146 35.11 40.64 22.97
N PRO A 147 35.28 39.31 23.00
CA PRO A 147 36.35 38.63 22.28
C PRO A 147 36.38 39.02 20.80
N TYR A 148 37.55 39.13 20.18
CA TYR A 148 37.73 39.58 18.78
C TYR A 148 36.85 38.81 17.78
N ASN A 149 36.68 37.50 18.00
CA ASN A 149 35.84 36.62 17.21
C ASN A 149 34.32 36.85 17.40
N GLU A 150 33.91 37.72 18.30
CA GLU A 150 32.50 38.09 18.52
C GLU A 150 32.21 39.55 18.13
N ARG A 151 33.26 40.33 17.81
CA ARG A 151 33.13 41.73 17.37
C ARG A 151 32.73 41.84 15.91
N ARG A 152 33.12 40.87 15.06
CA ARG A 152 32.83 40.94 13.62
C ARG A 152 31.51 40.27 13.26
N TYR A 153 30.64 41.00 12.55
CA TYR A 153 29.34 40.54 12.07
C TYR A 153 29.22 40.71 10.55
N LEU A 154 28.29 39.97 9.96
CA LEU A 154 28.03 40.00 8.54
C LEU A 154 27.03 41.12 8.21
N ALA A 155 27.34 41.96 7.23
CA ALA A 155 26.42 42.97 6.72
C ALA A 155 26.40 42.95 5.20
N PHE A 156 25.32 43.43 4.59
CA PHE A 156 25.35 43.71 3.16
C PHE A 156 26.31 44.87 2.86
N LYS A 157 27.02 44.76 1.74
CA LYS A 157 27.97 45.77 1.29
C LYS A 157 27.27 47.10 1.01
N ASN A 158 26.17 47.03 0.28
CA ASN A 158 25.28 48.14 -0.07
C ASN A 158 23.91 47.56 -0.50
N LYS A 159 22.98 48.42 -0.93
CA LYS A 159 21.67 48.01 -1.45
C LYS A 159 21.79 47.07 -2.65
N ALA A 160 22.71 47.35 -3.57
CA ALA A 160 22.94 46.50 -4.74
C ALA A 160 23.43 45.08 -4.36
N GLY A 161 24.21 44.95 -3.29
CA GLY A 161 24.60 43.66 -2.72
C GLY A 161 23.41 42.88 -2.17
N PHE A 162 22.49 43.55 -1.47
CA PHE A 162 21.25 42.90 -1.03
C PHE A 162 20.34 42.51 -2.21
N ASP A 163 20.19 43.38 -3.21
CA ASP A 163 19.43 43.08 -4.42
C ASP A 163 20.03 41.89 -5.19
N LYS A 164 21.37 41.75 -5.22
CA LYS A 164 22.06 40.56 -5.75
C LYS A 164 21.70 39.28 -4.99
N LEU A 165 21.58 39.32 -3.66
CA LEU A 165 21.14 38.16 -2.88
C LEU A 165 19.67 37.81 -3.17
N LEU A 166 18.79 38.82 -3.27
CA LEU A 166 17.39 38.59 -3.62
C LEU A 166 17.26 37.99 -5.01
N ASP A 167 18.04 38.47 -5.99
CA ASP A 167 18.07 37.88 -7.32
C ASP A 167 18.57 36.44 -7.28
N LEU A 168 19.60 36.12 -6.49
CA LEU A 168 20.04 34.74 -6.29
C LEU A 168 18.93 33.83 -5.75
N ILE A 169 18.11 34.32 -4.80
CA ILE A 169 16.95 33.60 -4.28
C ILE A 169 15.92 33.39 -5.39
N VAL A 170 15.60 34.43 -6.17
CA VAL A 170 14.70 34.33 -7.34
C VAL A 170 15.20 33.28 -8.32
N GLN A 171 16.48 33.31 -8.71
CA GLN A 171 17.07 32.35 -9.64
C GLN A 171 17.01 30.92 -9.09
N LYS A 172 17.24 30.73 -7.79
CA LYS A 172 17.11 29.41 -7.15
C LYS A 172 15.67 28.92 -7.13
N ILE A 173 14.69 29.78 -6.85
CA ILE A 173 13.27 29.44 -6.96
C ILE A 173 12.90 29.08 -8.40
N LYS A 174 13.30 29.90 -9.40
CA LYS A 174 13.06 29.62 -10.82
C LYS A 174 13.62 28.27 -11.25
N ARG A 175 14.85 27.95 -10.82
CA ARG A 175 15.48 26.64 -11.09
C ARG A 175 14.78 25.50 -10.35
N SER A 176 14.43 25.71 -9.08
CA SER A 176 13.69 24.74 -8.26
C SER A 176 12.36 24.40 -8.91
N VAL A 177 11.51 25.39 -9.16
CA VAL A 177 10.19 25.23 -9.80
C VAL A 177 10.32 24.62 -11.20
N LYS A 178 11.29 25.06 -12.01
CA LYS A 178 11.53 24.45 -13.33
C LYS A 178 11.93 22.98 -13.21
N LYS A 179 12.82 22.63 -12.28
CA LYS A 179 13.21 21.23 -12.02
C LYS A 179 12.01 20.42 -11.53
N SER A 180 11.26 20.96 -10.57
CA SER A 180 10.03 20.35 -10.03
C SER A 180 8.98 20.13 -11.11
N TYR A 181 8.76 21.10 -12.00
CA TYR A 181 7.87 20.97 -13.15
C TYR A 181 8.36 19.92 -14.14
N LEU A 182 9.66 19.92 -14.48
CA LEU A 182 10.23 18.92 -15.39
C LEU A 182 10.14 17.50 -14.80
N SER A 183 10.40 17.33 -13.51
CA SER A 183 10.21 16.06 -12.80
C SER A 183 8.73 15.67 -12.73
N PHE A 184 7.82 16.62 -12.48
CA PHE A 184 6.37 16.39 -12.57
C PHE A 184 5.96 15.89 -13.97
N MET A 185 6.47 16.49 -15.04
CA MET A 185 6.22 16.07 -16.42
C MET A 185 6.84 14.70 -16.77
N ARG A 186 7.87 14.27 -16.01
CA ARG A 186 8.60 13.00 -16.20
C ARG A 186 8.17 11.88 -15.26
N CYS A 187 7.17 12.14 -14.44
CA CYS A 187 6.72 11.19 -13.45
C CYS A 187 7.71 10.90 -12.27
N GLU A 188 8.56 11.86 -11.87
CA GLU A 188 9.56 11.72 -10.80
C GLU A 188 9.18 12.40 -9.46
N PHE A 189 9.62 11.84 -8.33
CA PHE A 189 9.43 12.41 -6.98
C PHE A 189 10.09 13.79 -6.82
N CYS A 190 9.37 14.75 -6.23
CA CYS A 190 9.89 16.06 -5.92
C CYS A 190 9.55 16.51 -4.49
N GLU A 191 10.58 16.77 -3.69
CA GLU A 191 10.48 17.18 -2.26
C GLU A 191 9.78 18.54 -2.03
N ASN A 192 9.66 19.35 -3.08
CA ASN A 192 9.15 20.73 -3.01
C ASN A 192 7.67 20.83 -3.39
N ILE A 193 7.11 19.77 -3.94
CA ILE A 193 5.73 19.72 -4.37
C ILE A 193 4.91 19.05 -3.25
N PRO A 194 3.77 19.63 -2.83
CA PRO A 194 2.87 18.95 -1.89
C PRO A 194 2.48 17.57 -2.40
N LEU A 195 2.34 16.59 -1.51
CA LEU A 195 2.15 15.16 -1.84
C LEU A 195 0.97 14.86 -2.81
N TYR A 196 0.03 15.78 -3.00
CA TYR A 196 -1.11 15.65 -3.91
C TYR A 196 -0.88 16.18 -5.34
N PHE A 197 0.26 16.82 -5.62
CA PHE A 197 0.44 17.60 -6.85
C PHE A 197 1.02 16.83 -8.03
N SER A 198 1.46 15.57 -7.89
CA SER A 198 2.09 14.89 -9.02
C SER A 198 1.51 13.51 -9.33
N GLN A 199 0.90 13.39 -10.51
CA GLN A 199 0.55 12.11 -11.14
C GLN A 199 1.78 11.18 -11.19
N ALA A 200 2.96 11.78 -11.36
CA ALA A 200 4.29 11.26 -11.11
C ALA A 200 4.51 10.50 -9.79
N GLN A 201 4.08 11.08 -8.66
CA GLN A 201 4.20 10.47 -7.35
C GLN A 201 3.08 9.46 -7.10
N LEU A 202 1.93 9.56 -7.79
CA LEU A 202 0.99 8.44 -7.90
C LEU A 202 1.61 7.26 -8.66
N ASP A 203 2.43 7.53 -9.68
CA ASP A 203 3.22 6.53 -10.40
C ASP A 203 4.38 5.98 -9.55
N CYS A 204 5.03 6.82 -8.74
CA CYS A 204 6.09 6.41 -7.80
C CYS A 204 5.51 5.67 -6.57
N TYR A 205 4.28 6.00 -6.16
CA TYR A 205 3.48 5.26 -5.19
C TYR A 205 3.08 3.90 -5.78
N ALA A 206 2.66 3.85 -7.05
CA ALA A 206 2.45 2.60 -7.79
C ALA A 206 3.76 1.78 -7.90
N GLN A 207 4.92 2.41 -8.09
CA GLN A 207 6.23 1.73 -8.07
C GLN A 207 6.66 1.25 -6.68
N ARG A 208 6.41 2.00 -5.60
CA ARG A 208 6.66 1.55 -4.21
C ARG A 208 5.72 0.42 -3.79
N LYS A 209 4.48 0.42 -4.29
CA LYS A 209 3.53 -0.71 -4.22
C LYS A 209 4.03 -1.97 -4.96
N LEU A 210 4.95 -1.82 -5.91
CA LEU A 210 5.52 -2.88 -6.74
C LEU A 210 6.93 -3.34 -6.31
N SER A 211 7.60 -2.65 -5.38
CA SER A 211 9.04 -2.85 -5.10
C SER A 211 9.44 -3.15 -3.65
N GLN A 212 8.51 -3.37 -2.73
CA GLN A 212 8.86 -3.71 -1.34
C GLN A 212 8.68 -5.19 -1.01
N SER A 213 9.76 -5.79 -0.50
CA SER A 213 9.92 -7.15 0.01
C SER A 213 9.05 -7.46 1.22
N GLU A 214 8.69 -8.74 1.35
CA GLU A 214 7.84 -9.42 2.36
C GLU A 214 7.99 -8.99 3.84
N SER A 215 9.04 -8.27 4.22
CA SER A 215 9.35 -7.93 5.61
C SER A 215 8.55 -6.78 6.24
N PHE A 216 7.75 -6.04 5.47
CA PHE A 216 6.80 -5.03 6.01
C PHE A 216 5.33 -5.51 6.02
N TYR A 217 5.05 -6.74 5.58
CA TYR A 217 3.68 -7.25 5.38
C TYR A 217 3.09 -7.98 6.59
N SER A 218 3.77 -7.96 7.75
CA SER A 218 3.26 -8.48 9.01
C SER A 218 2.41 -7.48 9.82
N GLY A 219 2.17 -6.28 9.29
CA GLY A 219 1.30 -5.28 9.93
C GLY A 219 0.31 -4.66 8.94
N ASP A 220 -0.90 -5.24 8.87
CA ASP A 220 -2.25 -4.73 8.51
C ASP A 220 -2.53 -3.44 7.69
N ALA A 221 -1.57 -2.71 7.12
CA ALA A 221 -1.83 -1.45 6.42
C ALA A 221 -1.00 -1.27 5.14
N GLY A 222 -1.28 -2.10 4.14
CA GLY A 222 -0.90 -1.91 2.74
C GLY A 222 -2.08 -1.39 1.91
N VAL A 223 -2.55 -0.17 2.20
CA VAL A 223 -3.58 0.62 1.50
C VAL A 223 -4.62 -0.20 0.72
N THR A 224 -5.44 -0.87 1.53
CA THR A 224 -6.78 -1.34 1.16
C THR A 224 -7.84 -0.42 1.78
N PHE A 225 -7.46 0.45 2.71
CA PHE A 225 -8.36 1.19 3.57
C PHE A 225 -7.91 2.64 3.76
N ILE A 226 -8.89 3.54 3.88
CA ILE A 226 -8.69 4.89 4.43
C ILE A 226 -9.72 5.05 5.56
N ALA A 227 -9.24 5.16 6.80
CA ALA A 227 -10.07 5.33 8.00
C ALA A 227 -11.24 4.31 8.07
N ASP A 228 -10.90 3.01 8.04
CA ASP A 228 -11.81 1.86 8.11
C ASP A 228 -12.75 1.64 6.90
N LYS A 229 -12.64 2.46 5.84
CA LYS A 229 -13.41 2.31 4.60
C LYS A 229 -12.56 1.79 3.47
N LEU A 230 -13.15 0.98 2.57
CA LEU A 230 -12.51 0.61 1.30
C LEU A 230 -12.31 1.86 0.42
N PHE A 231 -11.33 1.82 -0.48
CA PHE A 231 -10.96 3.00 -1.27
C PHE A 231 -12.12 3.54 -2.12
N TYR A 232 -12.92 2.65 -2.71
CA TYR A 232 -14.08 3.04 -3.50
C TYR A 232 -15.12 3.78 -2.65
N GLN A 233 -15.37 3.34 -1.40
CA GLN A 233 -16.27 3.98 -0.43
C GLN A 233 -15.69 5.32 0.07
N PHE A 234 -14.38 5.40 0.19
CA PHE A 234 -13.71 6.64 0.56
C PHE A 234 -13.87 7.70 -0.54
N VAL A 235 -13.70 7.31 -1.80
CA VAL A 235 -13.88 8.19 -2.96
C VAL A 235 -15.34 8.63 -3.12
N GLU A 236 -16.31 7.77 -2.81
CA GLU A 236 -17.73 8.17 -2.78
C GLU A 236 -18.00 9.35 -1.83
N ASN A 237 -17.26 9.39 -0.71
CA ASN A 237 -17.33 10.47 0.28
C ASN A 237 -16.42 11.68 -0.05
N ASN A 238 -15.46 11.52 -0.97
CA ASN A 238 -14.44 12.51 -1.33
C ASN A 238 -14.28 12.53 -2.86
N LYS A 239 -15.28 13.10 -3.55
CA LYS A 239 -15.41 13.04 -5.02
C LYS A 239 -14.23 13.66 -5.77
N GLU A 240 -13.48 14.55 -5.13
CA GLU A 240 -12.24 15.13 -5.63
C GLU A 240 -11.15 14.08 -5.91
N LEU A 241 -11.26 12.88 -5.34
CA LEU A 241 -10.33 11.75 -5.53
C LEU A 241 -10.76 10.79 -6.65
N GLU A 242 -11.87 11.04 -7.34
CA GLU A 242 -12.33 10.22 -8.47
C GLU A 242 -11.24 10.00 -9.55
N PRO A 243 -10.40 11.00 -9.92
CA PRO A 243 -9.31 10.77 -10.86
C PRO A 243 -8.28 9.72 -10.39
N LEU A 244 -8.02 9.63 -9.08
CA LEU A 244 -7.13 8.64 -8.49
C LEU A 244 -7.74 7.24 -8.56
N LYS A 245 -9.06 7.14 -8.38
CA LYS A 245 -9.81 5.91 -8.57
C LYS A 245 -9.70 5.42 -9.99
N VAL A 246 -10.03 6.25 -10.99
CA VAL A 246 -9.93 5.87 -12.40
C VAL A 246 -8.52 5.42 -12.79
N TYR A 247 -7.48 6.09 -12.29
CA TYR A 247 -6.09 5.66 -12.49
C TYR A 247 -5.82 4.27 -11.88
N SER A 248 -6.19 4.08 -10.61
CA SER A 248 -5.97 2.84 -9.87
C SER A 248 -6.75 1.66 -10.47
N GLU A 249 -7.99 1.91 -10.93
CA GLU A 249 -8.82 0.96 -11.67
C GLU A 249 -8.07 0.48 -12.92
N LYS A 250 -7.59 1.39 -13.78
CA LYS A 250 -6.84 1.04 -14.99
C LYS A 250 -5.56 0.26 -14.69
N PHE A 251 -4.80 0.71 -13.70
CA PHE A 251 -3.55 0.05 -13.30
C PHE A 251 -3.79 -1.38 -12.82
N LEU A 252 -4.78 -1.59 -11.93
CA LEU A 252 -5.10 -2.91 -11.39
C LEU A 252 -5.71 -3.82 -12.46
N THR A 253 -6.59 -3.30 -13.30
CA THR A 253 -7.14 -4.02 -14.45
C THR A 253 -6.03 -4.52 -15.36
N ASN A 254 -5.08 -3.65 -15.71
CA ASN A 254 -3.93 -4.04 -16.53
C ASN A 254 -3.03 -5.06 -15.82
N ALA A 255 -2.81 -4.92 -14.51
CA ALA A 255 -2.00 -5.86 -13.75
C ALA A 255 -2.62 -7.27 -13.73
N ILE A 256 -3.91 -7.38 -13.40
CA ILE A 256 -4.64 -8.65 -13.34
C ILE A 256 -4.75 -9.31 -14.72
N LEU A 257 -5.01 -8.52 -15.77
CA LEU A 257 -5.16 -9.06 -17.13
C LEU A 257 -3.82 -9.49 -17.76
N ASN A 258 -2.72 -8.80 -17.43
CA ASN A 258 -1.41 -9.05 -18.05
C ASN A 258 -0.48 -9.93 -17.20
N GLU A 259 -0.79 -10.24 -15.95
CA GLU A 259 -0.04 -11.22 -15.14
C GLU A 259 -0.24 -12.63 -15.69
N SER A 260 0.64 -13.09 -16.59
CA SER A 260 0.75 -14.49 -16.99
C SER A 260 2.06 -15.09 -16.50
N TYR A 261 1.99 -16.27 -15.87
CA TYR A 261 3.18 -17.03 -15.53
C TYR A 261 3.63 -17.84 -16.75
N ASN A 262 4.84 -17.55 -17.24
CA ASN A 262 5.42 -18.23 -18.39
C ASN A 262 6.56 -19.14 -17.91
N LEU A 263 6.43 -20.45 -18.12
CA LEU A 263 7.56 -21.38 -17.97
C LEU A 263 8.01 -21.75 -19.39
N HIS A 264 9.29 -21.57 -19.71
CA HIS A 264 9.88 -21.94 -21.00
C HIS A 264 9.04 -21.49 -22.23
N SER A 265 8.63 -20.22 -22.25
CA SER A 265 7.86 -19.59 -23.34
C SER A 265 6.42 -20.07 -23.57
N GLU A 266 5.90 -21.01 -22.78
CA GLU A 266 4.48 -21.36 -22.76
C GLU A 266 3.76 -20.67 -21.59
N LYS A 267 2.53 -20.19 -21.81
CA LYS A 267 1.68 -19.68 -20.72
C LYS A 267 1.20 -20.86 -19.88
N VAL A 268 1.88 -21.08 -18.76
CA VAL A 268 1.66 -22.25 -17.90
C VAL A 268 0.54 -22.00 -16.87
N GLY A 269 0.11 -20.75 -16.61
CA GLY A 269 -1.08 -20.51 -15.78
C GLY A 269 -1.24 -19.07 -15.32
N VAL A 270 -2.13 -18.87 -14.34
CA VAL A 270 -2.36 -17.58 -13.66
C VAL A 270 -2.10 -17.76 -12.18
N ILE A 271 -1.21 -16.94 -11.63
CA ILE A 271 -1.01 -16.78 -10.19
C ILE A 271 -1.32 -15.32 -9.87
N ILE A 272 -2.44 -15.07 -9.20
CA ILE A 272 -2.76 -13.73 -8.68
C ILE A 272 -2.58 -13.78 -7.16
N PRO A 273 -1.63 -13.01 -6.60
CA PRO A 273 -1.41 -13.03 -5.15
C PRO A 273 -2.56 -12.32 -4.43
N GLY A 274 -2.88 -12.77 -3.21
CA GLY A 274 -4.00 -12.23 -2.43
C GLY A 274 -3.99 -10.72 -2.26
N ILE A 275 -2.80 -10.09 -2.18
CA ILE A 275 -2.68 -8.64 -2.12
C ILE A 275 -3.30 -7.93 -3.32
N LYS A 276 -3.23 -8.51 -4.52
CA LYS A 276 -3.81 -7.93 -5.75
C LYS A 276 -5.33 -7.99 -5.70
N PHE A 277 -5.91 -9.10 -5.23
CA PHE A 277 -7.36 -9.18 -5.01
C PHE A 277 -7.85 -8.16 -3.99
N LYS A 278 -7.17 -8.02 -2.86
CA LYS A 278 -7.51 -7.00 -1.84
C LYS A 278 -7.50 -5.59 -2.44
N GLN A 279 -6.46 -5.25 -3.19
CA GLN A 279 -6.36 -3.96 -3.88
C GLN A 279 -7.45 -3.77 -4.93
N LEU A 280 -7.76 -4.81 -5.70
CA LEU A 280 -8.81 -4.81 -6.72
C LEU A 280 -10.17 -4.51 -6.08
N PHE A 281 -10.56 -5.30 -5.09
CA PHE A 281 -11.81 -5.14 -4.36
C PHE A 281 -11.93 -3.80 -3.66
N SER A 282 -10.84 -3.30 -3.09
CA SER A 282 -10.82 -1.98 -2.46
C SER A 282 -11.07 -0.84 -3.45
N VAL A 283 -10.51 -0.92 -4.65
CA VAL A 283 -10.58 0.18 -5.63
C VAL A 283 -11.84 0.13 -6.49
N LEU A 284 -12.19 -1.06 -6.99
CA LEU A 284 -13.30 -1.26 -7.93
C LEU A 284 -14.63 -1.58 -7.22
N GLY A 285 -14.58 -2.03 -5.97
CA GLY A 285 -15.72 -2.62 -5.29
C GLY A 285 -15.97 -4.08 -5.73
N PRO A 286 -16.94 -4.76 -5.09
CA PRO A 286 -17.18 -6.19 -5.27
C PRO A 286 -17.53 -6.57 -6.72
N GLN A 287 -18.57 -5.94 -7.29
CA GLN A 287 -19.15 -6.37 -8.57
C GLN A 287 -18.18 -6.19 -9.75
N LYS A 288 -17.64 -4.98 -9.94
CA LYS A 288 -16.65 -4.72 -11.00
C LYS A 288 -15.41 -5.61 -10.87
N SER A 289 -14.98 -5.91 -9.64
CA SER A 289 -13.85 -6.82 -9.43
C SER A 289 -14.19 -8.23 -9.88
N LEU A 290 -15.38 -8.75 -9.54
CA LEU A 290 -15.81 -10.09 -9.93
C LEU A 290 -15.86 -10.26 -11.46
N GLU A 291 -16.41 -9.30 -12.18
CA GLU A 291 -16.47 -9.34 -13.66
C GLU A 291 -15.07 -9.48 -14.27
N LEU A 292 -14.10 -8.72 -13.74
CA LEU A 292 -12.72 -8.79 -14.19
C LEU A 292 -12.08 -10.15 -13.86
N ILE A 293 -12.31 -10.65 -12.65
CA ILE A 293 -11.79 -11.93 -12.17
C ILE A 293 -12.32 -13.09 -13.04
N LYS A 294 -13.62 -13.09 -13.34
CA LYS A 294 -14.25 -14.06 -14.25
C LYS A 294 -13.56 -14.05 -15.62
N THR A 295 -13.50 -12.87 -16.23
CA THR A 295 -12.83 -12.65 -17.52
C THR A 295 -11.41 -13.19 -17.53
N ARG A 296 -10.67 -13.04 -16.41
CA ARG A 296 -9.29 -13.50 -16.31
C ARG A 296 -9.16 -15.01 -16.10
N LEU A 297 -9.99 -15.60 -15.24
CA LEU A 297 -9.82 -16.99 -14.79
C LEU A 297 -10.56 -18.00 -15.68
N ASP A 298 -11.70 -17.64 -16.26
CA ASP A 298 -12.53 -18.57 -17.04
C ASP A 298 -11.75 -19.32 -18.14
N PRO A 299 -10.90 -18.67 -18.96
CA PRO A 299 -10.15 -19.37 -20.01
C PRO A 299 -9.17 -20.44 -19.49
N PHE A 300 -8.67 -20.29 -18.26
CA PHE A 300 -7.75 -21.25 -17.63
C PHE A 300 -8.49 -22.43 -17.03
N PHE A 301 -9.71 -22.20 -16.55
CA PHE A 301 -10.60 -23.27 -16.09
C PHE A 301 -11.15 -24.11 -17.25
N GLU A 302 -11.40 -23.50 -18.40
CA GLU A 302 -11.77 -24.22 -19.63
C GLU A 302 -10.66 -25.15 -20.12
N ASN A 303 -9.39 -24.81 -19.84
CA ASN A 303 -8.21 -25.57 -20.23
C ASN A 303 -7.38 -26.02 -19.01
N LEU A 304 -8.05 -26.48 -17.95
CA LEU A 304 -7.39 -26.96 -16.73
C LEU A 304 -6.50 -28.17 -17.05
N SER A 305 -5.25 -28.13 -16.60
CA SER A 305 -4.22 -29.15 -16.85
C SER A 305 -3.26 -29.24 -15.67
N ASP A 306 -2.46 -30.31 -15.58
CA ASP A 306 -1.46 -30.45 -14.50
C ASP A 306 -0.52 -29.25 -14.42
N ASN A 307 -0.13 -28.74 -15.59
CA ASN A 307 0.82 -27.65 -15.72
C ASN A 307 0.27 -26.35 -15.09
N ASN A 308 -1.04 -26.11 -15.16
CA ASN A 308 -1.65 -24.89 -14.65
C ASN A 308 -2.40 -25.04 -13.32
N PHE A 309 -2.62 -26.28 -12.87
CA PHE A 309 -3.45 -26.59 -11.71
C PHE A 309 -2.99 -25.86 -10.44
N SER A 310 -1.71 -26.00 -10.07
CA SER A 310 -1.18 -25.43 -8.83
C SER A 310 -1.36 -23.92 -8.75
N ASN A 311 -1.12 -23.24 -9.88
CA ASN A 311 -1.22 -21.79 -10.00
C ASN A 311 -2.68 -21.30 -9.84
N ILE A 312 -3.61 -22.01 -10.49
CA ILE A 312 -5.04 -21.69 -10.42
C ILE A 312 -5.58 -22.01 -9.02
N ALA A 313 -5.17 -23.13 -8.43
CA ALA A 313 -5.51 -23.52 -7.07
C ALA A 313 -5.12 -22.44 -6.06
N GLU A 314 -3.87 -22.00 -6.09
CA GLU A 314 -3.39 -20.91 -5.24
C GLU A 314 -4.15 -19.59 -5.49
N THR A 315 -4.45 -19.29 -6.74
CA THR A 315 -5.23 -18.09 -7.09
C THR A 315 -6.65 -18.12 -6.51
N ILE A 316 -7.33 -19.27 -6.56
CA ILE A 316 -8.67 -19.45 -5.98
C ILE A 316 -8.64 -19.35 -4.45
N GLU A 317 -7.61 -19.92 -3.81
CA GLU A 317 -7.39 -19.77 -2.37
C GLU A 317 -7.23 -18.29 -1.98
N ASN A 318 -6.32 -17.59 -2.67
CA ASN A 318 -6.04 -16.18 -2.48
C ASN A 318 -7.28 -15.31 -2.67
N LEU A 319 -8.10 -15.63 -3.67
CA LEU A 319 -9.34 -14.93 -3.97
C LEU A 319 -10.34 -15.04 -2.81
N PHE A 320 -10.62 -16.25 -2.35
CA PHE A 320 -11.60 -16.48 -1.28
C PHE A 320 -11.17 -15.86 0.05
N ASN A 321 -9.90 -16.03 0.41
CA ASN A 321 -9.35 -15.45 1.63
C ASN A 321 -9.34 -13.91 1.57
N SER A 322 -9.21 -13.32 0.37
CA SER A 322 -9.32 -11.87 0.18
C SER A 322 -10.75 -11.38 0.40
N VAL A 323 -11.76 -12.05 -0.18
CA VAL A 323 -13.17 -11.71 0.06
C VAL A 323 -13.55 -11.85 1.53
N THR A 324 -13.09 -12.92 2.19
CA THR A 324 -13.27 -13.15 3.63
C THR A 324 -12.71 -12.01 4.47
N LEU A 325 -11.59 -11.42 4.05
CA LEU A 325 -11.01 -10.26 4.73
C LEU A 325 -11.84 -9.00 4.44
N MET A 326 -12.23 -8.76 3.18
CA MET A 326 -12.97 -7.56 2.79
C MET A 326 -14.34 -7.48 3.47
N SER A 327 -15.02 -8.60 3.72
CA SER A 327 -16.31 -8.63 4.40
C SER A 327 -16.29 -8.12 5.84
N ARG A 328 -15.11 -8.10 6.48
CA ARG A 328 -14.94 -7.46 7.80
C ARG A 328 -15.09 -5.95 7.75
N PHE A 329 -14.87 -5.34 6.58
CA PHE A 329 -14.91 -3.91 6.37
C PHE A 329 -16.16 -3.47 5.62
N ASP A 330 -16.71 -4.35 4.79
CA ASP A 330 -17.83 -4.03 3.92
C ASP A 330 -18.77 -5.23 3.77
N LYS A 331 -20.00 -5.07 4.25
CA LYS A 331 -21.02 -6.12 4.21
C LYS A 331 -21.44 -6.49 2.79
N SER A 332 -21.14 -5.66 1.79
CA SER A 332 -21.41 -5.98 0.38
C SER A 332 -20.61 -7.20 -0.12
N PHE A 333 -19.70 -7.76 0.68
CA PHE A 333 -18.96 -8.99 0.39
C PHE A 333 -19.55 -10.24 1.05
N GLU A 334 -20.61 -10.10 1.85
CA GLU A 334 -21.34 -11.23 2.43
C GLU A 334 -22.23 -11.89 1.39
N VAL A 335 -22.56 -13.19 1.57
CA VAL A 335 -23.33 -13.99 0.59
C VAL A 335 -24.64 -13.36 0.17
N LYS A 336 -25.32 -12.65 1.08
CA LYS A 336 -26.61 -12.01 0.80
C LYS A 336 -26.50 -10.93 -0.28
N ASP A 337 -25.41 -10.19 -0.30
CA ASP A 337 -25.21 -9.04 -1.19
C ASP A 337 -24.24 -9.36 -2.34
N PHE A 338 -23.55 -10.50 -2.27
CA PHE A 338 -22.55 -10.94 -3.26
C PHE A 338 -22.67 -12.41 -3.67
N GLU A 339 -23.90 -12.93 -3.73
CA GLU A 339 -24.20 -14.34 -4.06
C GLU A 339 -23.49 -14.83 -5.33
N GLU A 340 -23.41 -13.97 -6.36
CA GLU A 340 -22.76 -14.26 -7.63
C GLU A 340 -21.28 -14.67 -7.48
N PHE A 341 -20.56 -14.06 -6.54
CA PHE A 341 -19.18 -14.44 -6.24
C PHE A 341 -19.12 -15.86 -5.67
N TYR A 342 -20.01 -16.20 -4.75
CA TYR A 342 -20.00 -17.51 -4.10
C TYR A 342 -20.41 -18.63 -5.07
N LEU A 343 -21.39 -18.37 -5.94
CA LEU A 343 -21.74 -19.30 -7.02
C LEU A 343 -20.56 -19.53 -7.98
N PHE A 344 -19.88 -18.46 -8.38
CA PHE A 344 -18.66 -18.54 -9.19
C PHE A 344 -17.57 -19.35 -8.47
N PHE A 345 -17.28 -19.02 -7.22
CA PHE A 345 -16.26 -19.70 -6.43
C PHE A 345 -16.56 -21.20 -6.27
N ILE A 346 -17.81 -21.58 -5.99
CA ILE A 346 -18.23 -22.99 -5.88
C ILE A 346 -18.00 -23.73 -7.18
N GLN A 347 -18.35 -23.13 -8.31
CA GLN A 347 -18.13 -23.73 -9.63
C GLN A 347 -16.64 -24.02 -9.85
N LYS A 348 -15.77 -23.06 -9.53
CA LYS A 348 -14.31 -23.19 -9.70
C LYS A 348 -13.71 -24.18 -8.69
N LEU A 349 -14.17 -24.15 -7.45
CA LEU A 349 -13.77 -25.10 -6.41
C LEU A 349 -14.12 -26.54 -6.81
N LYS A 350 -15.35 -26.78 -7.31
CA LYS A 350 -15.78 -28.10 -7.81
C LYS A 350 -14.89 -28.57 -8.96
N ALA A 351 -14.55 -27.69 -9.90
CA ALA A 351 -13.65 -28.01 -11.00
C ALA A 351 -12.27 -28.48 -10.48
N LEU A 352 -11.65 -27.71 -9.57
CA LEU A 352 -10.36 -28.08 -8.96
C LEU A 352 -10.42 -29.36 -8.13
N GLN A 353 -11.53 -29.61 -7.44
CA GLN A 353 -11.73 -30.82 -6.62
C GLN A 353 -12.07 -32.07 -7.43
N SER A 354 -12.46 -31.89 -8.70
CA SER A 354 -12.75 -32.98 -9.63
C SER A 354 -11.60 -33.29 -10.58
N PHE A 355 -10.54 -32.49 -10.59
CA PHE A 355 -9.41 -32.65 -11.49
C PHE A 355 -8.61 -33.91 -11.13
N LYS A 356 -8.76 -34.95 -11.95
CA LYS A 356 -8.10 -36.25 -11.74
C LYS A 356 -6.90 -36.37 -12.66
N VAL A 357 -5.71 -36.17 -12.13
CA VAL A 357 -4.48 -36.69 -12.74
C VAL A 357 -3.69 -37.44 -11.68
N LYS A 358 -2.90 -38.43 -12.13
CA LYS A 358 -2.20 -39.45 -11.35
C LYS A 358 -1.70 -38.92 -10.00
N GLY A 359 -2.45 -39.24 -8.94
CA GLY A 359 -1.94 -39.32 -7.57
C GLY A 359 -2.24 -38.16 -6.63
N GLU A 360 -1.98 -36.89 -6.98
CA GLU A 360 -1.59 -35.95 -5.90
C GLU A 360 -2.13 -34.50 -6.00
N SER A 361 -2.78 -34.11 -7.11
CA SER A 361 -3.20 -32.72 -7.36
C SER A 361 -4.70 -32.48 -7.15
N LEU A 362 -5.17 -32.57 -5.89
CA LEU A 362 -6.53 -32.19 -5.52
C LEU A 362 -6.55 -30.96 -4.61
N PHE A 363 -7.47 -30.04 -4.86
CA PHE A 363 -7.64 -28.86 -4.00
C PHE A 363 -8.34 -29.25 -2.69
N MET A 364 -7.62 -29.12 -1.58
CA MET A 364 -8.18 -29.38 -0.25
C MET A 364 -8.82 -28.12 0.32
N LEU A 365 -10.04 -28.23 0.85
CA LEU A 365 -10.79 -27.11 1.42
C LEU A 365 -10.07 -26.46 2.62
N ASN A 366 -9.18 -27.18 3.30
CA ASN A 366 -8.41 -26.68 4.44
C ASN A 366 -7.58 -25.43 4.12
N LYS A 367 -7.30 -25.18 2.83
CA LYS A 367 -6.56 -24.02 2.33
C LYS A 367 -7.32 -22.69 2.49
N ILE A 368 -8.63 -22.72 2.66
CA ILE A 368 -9.45 -21.52 2.83
C ILE A 368 -9.99 -21.38 4.26
N ASN A 369 -10.50 -20.20 4.60
CA ASN A 369 -11.20 -19.97 5.85
C ASN A 369 -12.53 -20.76 5.90
N VAL A 370 -12.48 -21.97 6.46
CA VAL A 370 -13.64 -22.87 6.60
C VAL A 370 -14.77 -22.21 7.38
N ASP A 371 -14.45 -21.45 8.44
CA ASP A 371 -15.47 -20.82 9.28
C ASP A 371 -16.32 -19.83 8.52
N TYR A 372 -15.69 -19.04 7.65
CA TYR A 372 -16.36 -18.11 6.77
C TYR A 372 -17.08 -18.84 5.62
N PHE A 373 -16.48 -19.88 5.07
CA PHE A 373 -17.04 -20.70 3.99
C PHE A 373 -18.39 -21.31 4.36
N VAL A 374 -18.52 -22.05 5.46
CA VAL A 374 -19.80 -22.67 5.82
C VAL A 374 -20.94 -21.65 6.03
N ASN A 375 -20.62 -20.42 6.42
CA ASN A 375 -21.63 -19.39 6.68
C ASN A 375 -22.05 -18.62 5.43
N ASN A 376 -21.33 -18.75 4.32
CA ASN A 376 -21.51 -17.91 3.13
C ASN A 376 -21.69 -18.71 1.83
N ILE A 377 -21.80 -20.03 1.91
CA ILE A 377 -22.07 -20.88 0.75
C ILE A 377 -23.60 -21.10 0.67
N PRO A 378 -24.25 -20.88 -0.49
CA PRO A 378 -25.70 -20.98 -0.62
C PRO A 378 -26.25 -22.38 -0.29
N GLU A 379 -25.55 -23.43 -0.75
CA GLU A 379 -25.98 -24.81 -0.57
C GLU A 379 -24.79 -25.75 -0.34
N PRO A 380 -24.92 -26.76 0.55
CA PRO A 380 -23.86 -27.72 0.79
C PRO A 380 -23.66 -28.67 -0.39
N PHE A 381 -22.42 -29.13 -0.57
CA PHE A 381 -22.07 -30.09 -1.62
C PHE A 381 -20.89 -30.96 -1.18
N ALA A 382 -20.45 -31.88 -2.04
CA ALA A 382 -19.31 -32.73 -1.76
C ALA A 382 -17.99 -31.96 -1.92
N VAL A 383 -17.16 -31.94 -0.86
CA VAL A 383 -15.87 -31.22 -0.83
C VAL A 383 -14.73 -32.14 -0.42
N ASN A 384 -13.56 -31.95 -1.04
CA ASN A 384 -12.33 -32.61 -0.62
C ASN A 384 -11.75 -31.87 0.61
N PHE A 385 -11.39 -32.62 1.64
CA PHE A 385 -10.87 -32.11 2.92
C PHE A 385 -9.71 -33.00 3.38
N ALA A 386 -8.69 -32.39 3.97
CA ALA A 386 -7.51 -33.07 4.48
C ALA A 386 -7.57 -33.20 6.01
N LEU A 387 -7.16 -34.35 6.54
CA LEU A 387 -7.05 -34.62 7.97
C LEU A 387 -5.69 -34.14 8.53
N SER A 388 -5.36 -32.87 8.33
CA SER A 388 -4.10 -32.27 8.81
C SER A 388 -4.32 -31.12 9.79
N GLY A 389 -3.48 -31.03 10.83
CA GLY A 389 -3.57 -30.02 11.89
C GLY A 389 -4.82 -30.16 12.78
N TYR A 390 -5.40 -29.04 13.22
CA TYR A 390 -6.65 -28.98 14.00
C TYR A 390 -7.89 -29.12 13.09
N TRP A 391 -8.02 -30.29 12.43
CA TRP A 391 -9.04 -30.53 11.41
C TRP A 391 -10.42 -30.91 11.98
N ASN A 392 -10.45 -31.48 13.18
CA ASN A 392 -11.65 -31.99 13.85
C ASN A 392 -12.76 -30.94 14.01
N GLU A 393 -12.44 -29.74 14.50
CA GLU A 393 -13.42 -28.66 14.70
C GLU A 393 -14.02 -28.17 13.37
N LYS A 394 -13.16 -27.99 12.37
CA LYS A 394 -13.55 -27.60 11.00
C LYS A 394 -14.44 -28.67 10.36
N LEU A 395 -14.09 -29.94 10.53
CA LEU A 395 -14.87 -31.07 10.03
C LEU A 395 -16.25 -31.14 10.68
N GLU A 396 -16.33 -31.07 12.01
CA GLU A 396 -17.61 -31.03 12.73
C GLU A 396 -18.51 -29.90 12.22
N LYS A 397 -17.93 -28.72 11.97
CA LYS A 397 -18.67 -27.57 11.45
C LYS A 397 -19.22 -27.83 10.04
N LEU A 398 -18.42 -28.42 9.15
CA LEU A 398 -18.86 -28.78 7.81
C LEU A 398 -20.01 -29.81 7.84
N LEU A 399 -19.90 -30.84 8.70
CA LEU A 399 -20.94 -31.86 8.84
C LEU A 399 -22.26 -31.30 9.38
N LYS A 400 -22.19 -30.41 10.38
CA LYS A 400 -23.37 -29.72 10.91
C LYS A 400 -24.09 -28.89 9.84
N ASN A 401 -23.33 -28.34 8.89
CA ASN A 401 -23.87 -27.54 7.77
C ASN A 401 -24.22 -28.38 6.53
N GLY A 402 -24.25 -29.71 6.63
CA GLY A 402 -24.79 -30.56 5.56
C GLY A 402 -23.80 -30.95 4.47
N PHE A 403 -22.52 -30.62 4.60
CA PHE A 403 -21.53 -30.95 3.59
C PHE A 403 -21.20 -32.45 3.56
N THR A 404 -20.96 -32.96 2.35
CA THR A 404 -20.38 -34.30 2.16
C THR A 404 -18.87 -34.16 2.06
N ILE A 405 -18.14 -34.83 2.93
CA ILE A 405 -16.70 -34.67 3.05
C ILE A 405 -16.00 -35.86 2.43
N LYS A 406 -15.19 -35.62 1.42
CA LYS A 406 -14.30 -36.61 0.83
C LYS A 406 -12.93 -36.41 1.43
N THR A 407 -12.40 -37.42 2.11
CA THR A 407 -11.11 -37.33 2.77
C THR A 407 -10.24 -38.53 2.49
N ASN A 408 -8.94 -38.25 2.34
CA ASN A 408 -7.90 -39.25 2.45
C ASN A 408 -7.59 -39.46 3.94
N ILE A 409 -7.22 -40.68 4.32
CA ILE A 409 -6.79 -41.02 5.69
C ILE A 409 -5.30 -40.73 5.84
N PHE A 410 -4.52 -40.97 4.77
CA PHE A 410 -3.14 -40.52 4.70
C PHE A 410 -3.14 -39.00 4.48
N SER A 411 -2.63 -38.25 5.46
CA SER A 411 -2.60 -36.80 5.40
C SER A 411 -1.39 -36.29 4.61
N GLU A 412 -0.27 -37.03 4.67
CA GLU A 412 0.97 -36.78 3.92
C GLU A 412 1.59 -38.08 3.41
N SER A 413 2.43 -38.00 2.36
CA SER A 413 3.11 -39.18 1.79
C SER A 413 4.13 -39.82 2.73
N GLU A 414 4.60 -39.08 3.73
CA GLU A 414 5.54 -39.54 4.76
C GLU A 414 4.85 -39.95 6.08
N ASP A 415 3.51 -39.97 6.11
CA ASP A 415 2.78 -40.29 7.33
C ASP A 415 3.18 -41.65 7.88
N SER A 416 3.54 -41.67 9.17
CA SER A 416 3.69 -42.93 9.87
C SER A 416 2.36 -43.68 9.82
N PHE A 417 2.40 -44.99 9.66
CA PHE A 417 1.18 -45.78 9.68
C PHE A 417 0.38 -45.55 11.02
N ARG A 418 1.03 -45.01 12.07
CA ARG A 418 0.44 -44.74 13.39
C ARG A 418 -0.54 -43.59 13.34
N SER A 419 -0.12 -42.50 12.68
CA SER A 419 -0.94 -41.30 12.52
C SER A 419 -2.20 -41.65 11.74
N VAL A 420 -2.09 -42.50 10.73
CA VAL A 420 -3.23 -43.01 9.94
C VAL A 420 -4.29 -43.67 10.81
N PHE A 421 -3.91 -44.53 11.78
CA PHE A 421 -4.87 -45.16 12.68
C PHE A 421 -5.50 -44.19 13.68
N TYR A 422 -4.72 -43.24 14.21
CA TYR A 422 -5.28 -42.19 15.07
C TYR A 422 -6.29 -41.33 14.30
N SER A 423 -5.95 -40.92 13.07
CA SER A 423 -6.87 -40.19 12.18
C SER A 423 -8.13 -40.99 11.90
N LEU A 424 -8.02 -42.30 11.64
CA LEU A 424 -9.18 -43.18 11.42
C LEU A 424 -10.08 -43.27 12.67
N MET A 425 -9.49 -43.42 13.86
CA MET A 425 -10.24 -43.47 15.12
C MET A 425 -10.95 -42.14 15.41
N GLU A 426 -10.27 -41.01 15.24
CA GLU A 426 -10.87 -39.69 15.40
C GLU A 426 -12.00 -39.45 14.39
N LEU A 427 -11.78 -39.84 13.13
CA LEU A 427 -12.79 -39.74 12.08
C LEU A 427 -14.02 -40.58 12.41
N HIS A 428 -13.83 -41.81 12.92
CA HIS A 428 -14.93 -42.65 13.39
C HIS A 428 -15.70 -41.97 14.54
N LEU A 429 -15.00 -41.45 15.56
CA LEU A 429 -15.62 -40.75 16.70
C LEU A 429 -16.45 -39.53 16.24
N ILE A 430 -15.90 -38.70 15.37
CA ILE A 430 -16.59 -37.52 14.82
C ILE A 430 -17.80 -37.96 14.00
N THR A 431 -17.68 -39.02 13.19
CA THR A 431 -18.80 -39.52 12.37
C THR A 431 -19.94 -40.03 13.25
N VAL A 432 -19.63 -40.80 14.29
CA VAL A 432 -20.63 -41.33 15.25
C VAL A 432 -21.28 -40.18 16.02
N LYS A 433 -20.50 -39.20 16.47
CA LYS A 433 -21.01 -38.00 17.15
C LYS A 433 -21.93 -37.17 16.24
N ALA A 434 -21.53 -36.97 14.98
CA ALA A 434 -22.33 -36.25 13.98
C ALA A 434 -23.67 -36.96 13.74
N GLN A 435 -23.68 -38.28 13.64
CA GLN A 435 -24.92 -39.07 13.50
C GLN A 435 -25.81 -39.00 14.74
N LYS A 436 -25.25 -39.14 15.94
CA LYS A 436 -26.00 -38.98 17.20
C LYS A 436 -26.65 -37.60 17.30
N ASN A 437 -25.97 -36.57 16.78
CA ASN A 437 -26.47 -35.19 16.74
C ASN A 437 -27.37 -34.90 15.53
N ASN A 438 -27.75 -35.90 14.73
CA ASN A 438 -28.52 -35.74 13.50
C ASN A 438 -27.93 -34.68 12.55
N SER A 439 -26.61 -34.60 12.47
CA SER A 439 -25.94 -33.68 11.53
C SER A 439 -26.23 -34.14 10.09
N PRO A 440 -26.66 -33.22 9.19
CA PRO A 440 -27.09 -33.60 7.85
C PRO A 440 -25.94 -34.00 6.91
N GLY A 441 -24.69 -33.64 7.25
CA GLY A 441 -23.51 -33.96 6.45
C GLY A 441 -23.05 -35.40 6.58
N THR A 442 -22.17 -35.83 5.67
CA THR A 442 -21.64 -37.19 5.64
C THR A 442 -20.14 -37.21 5.35
N ILE A 443 -19.46 -38.28 5.75
CA ILE A 443 -18.03 -38.49 5.45
C ILE A 443 -17.92 -39.67 4.48
N LEU A 444 -17.09 -39.50 3.46
CA LEU A 444 -16.65 -40.50 2.50
C LEU A 444 -15.13 -40.58 2.56
N VAL A 445 -14.61 -41.81 2.59
CA VAL A 445 -13.19 -42.09 2.72
C VAL A 445 -12.66 -42.70 1.43
N SER A 446 -11.39 -42.46 1.09
CA SER A 446 -10.78 -43.06 -0.10
C SER A 446 -10.80 -44.58 0.00
N LYS A 447 -11.49 -45.26 -0.94
CA LYS A 447 -11.59 -46.72 -0.95
C LYS A 447 -10.21 -47.37 -1.07
N ASN A 448 -9.38 -46.85 -1.97
CA ASN A 448 -8.04 -47.39 -2.22
C ASN A 448 -7.14 -47.28 -0.99
N GLU A 449 -7.18 -46.17 -0.27
CA GLU A 449 -6.41 -45.99 0.96
C GLU A 449 -6.95 -46.86 2.09
N PHE A 450 -8.27 -46.96 2.22
CA PHE A 450 -8.90 -47.82 3.21
C PHE A 450 -8.54 -49.30 2.99
N ASP A 451 -8.58 -49.78 1.75
CA ASP A 451 -8.20 -51.14 1.37
C ASP A 451 -6.71 -51.41 1.65
N ALA A 452 -5.84 -50.40 1.41
CA ALA A 452 -4.42 -50.48 1.75
C ALA A 452 -4.21 -50.59 3.27
N ILE A 453 -4.90 -49.76 4.08
CA ILE A 453 -4.84 -49.82 5.55
C ILE A 453 -5.30 -51.18 6.05
N LYS A 454 -6.42 -51.68 5.51
CA LYS A 454 -6.96 -53.01 5.85
C LYS A 454 -5.98 -54.13 5.53
N SER A 455 -5.25 -54.03 4.42
CA SER A 455 -4.25 -55.02 4.01
C SER A 455 -3.00 -54.97 4.88
N LEU A 456 -2.61 -53.78 5.33
CA LEU A 456 -1.39 -53.54 6.12
C LEU A 456 -1.62 -53.62 7.64
N LYS A 457 -2.87 -53.65 8.12
CA LYS A 457 -3.20 -53.66 9.57
C LYS A 457 -2.51 -54.77 10.36
N ASN A 458 -2.29 -55.93 9.72
CA ASN A 458 -1.66 -57.10 10.35
C ASN A 458 -0.16 -56.89 10.65
N LEU A 459 0.48 -55.87 10.06
CA LEU A 459 1.89 -55.54 10.31
C LEU A 459 2.08 -54.79 11.64
N TRP A 460 1.00 -54.30 12.25
CA TRP A 460 1.05 -53.55 13.52
C TRP A 460 0.45 -54.34 14.67
N ILE A 461 0.92 -55.57 14.86
CA ILE A 461 0.48 -56.51 15.89
C ILE A 461 0.46 -55.86 17.30
N GLU A 462 -0.66 -55.22 17.62
CA GLU A 462 -1.24 -54.97 18.92
C GLU A 462 -2.75 -55.10 18.67
N ASP A 463 -3.38 -56.14 19.22
CA ASP A 463 -4.83 -56.34 19.14
C ASP A 463 -5.56 -55.15 19.78
N LYS A 464 -5.79 -54.09 19.00
CA LYS A 464 -6.63 -52.95 19.38
C LYS A 464 -8.00 -53.16 18.76
N PRO A 465 -8.95 -53.76 19.49
CA PRO A 465 -10.31 -53.99 18.99
C PRO A 465 -10.97 -52.68 18.52
N GLU A 466 -10.54 -51.53 19.03
CA GLU A 466 -11.00 -50.22 18.60
C GLU A 466 -10.69 -49.93 17.13
N ILE A 467 -9.51 -50.33 16.63
CA ILE A 467 -9.12 -50.16 15.23
C ILE A 467 -9.99 -51.03 14.34
N GLN A 468 -10.20 -52.29 14.74
CA GLN A 468 -11.06 -53.22 14.00
C GLN A 468 -12.51 -52.71 13.94
N GLN A 469 -13.05 -52.21 15.05
CA GLN A 469 -14.37 -51.57 15.09
C GLN A 469 -14.47 -50.37 14.14
N CYS A 470 -13.43 -49.53 14.05
CA CYS A 470 -13.41 -48.40 13.12
C CYS A 470 -13.42 -48.88 11.66
N LEU A 471 -12.62 -49.89 11.33
CA LEU A 471 -12.60 -50.48 9.98
C LEU A 471 -13.97 -51.07 9.61
N ASP A 472 -14.53 -51.91 10.48
CA ASP A 472 -15.83 -52.54 10.26
C ASP A 472 -16.94 -51.50 10.08
N TYR A 473 -16.88 -50.40 10.84
CA TYR A 473 -17.83 -49.30 10.74
C TYR A 473 -17.86 -48.65 9.35
N PHE A 474 -16.69 -48.31 8.78
CA PHE A 474 -16.62 -47.69 7.46
C PHE A 474 -16.98 -48.68 6.34
N GLU A 475 -16.60 -49.95 6.48
CA GLU A 475 -16.89 -51.01 5.53
C GLU A 475 -18.38 -51.35 5.45
N LEU A 476 -19.05 -51.56 6.59
CA LEU A 476 -20.47 -51.94 6.64
C LEU A 476 -21.42 -50.86 6.09
N ARG A 477 -20.97 -49.60 6.05
CA ARG A 477 -21.80 -48.46 5.67
C ARG A 477 -21.51 -47.92 4.27
N ASP A 478 -20.62 -48.58 3.52
CA ASP A 478 -20.17 -48.21 2.17
C ASP A 478 -19.84 -46.72 2.04
N LYS A 479 -19.10 -46.18 3.03
CA LYS A 479 -18.76 -44.75 3.14
C LYS A 479 -17.51 -44.43 2.35
N PHE A 480 -17.52 -44.69 1.05
CA PHE A 480 -16.36 -44.54 0.17
C PHE A 480 -16.63 -43.63 -1.04
N PHE A 481 -15.58 -43.08 -1.64
CA PHE A 481 -15.65 -42.29 -2.89
C PHE A 481 -14.62 -42.71 -3.93
#